data_AF-D5WNM7-F1
#
_entry.id   AF-D5WNM7-F1
#
_cell.length_a   1.000
_cell.length_b   1.000
_cell.length_c   1.000
_cell.angle_alpha   90.00
_cell.angle_beta   90.00
_cell.angle_gamma   90.00
#
_symmetry.space_group_name_H-M   'P 1'
#
loop_
_entity.id
_entity.type
_entity.pdbx_description
1 polymer ?
#
loop_
_entity_poly.entity_id
_entity_poly.type
_entity_poly.pdbx_seq_one_letter_code
_entity_poly.pdbx_strand_id
1 'polypeptide(L)'
;MSVQQRTAASSFSGTDGAGWLTFPNRYECAQCAYGVTFSTAALGAASAHRWQGVRVSKLHSKFVGAFDDVSKAFCDGDPERFVLDFHCPKCAIATTIGFEQYEFHMAAYKYRPLLVWTANTYP
;
A
#
# COMPACT_ATOMS: atom_id res chain seq x y z
N MET A 1 -14.02 -11.79 9.10
CA MET A 1 -13.54 -11.08 7.90
C MET A 1 -12.27 -11.77 7.46
N SER A 2 -12.21 -12.32 6.25
CA SER A 2 -10.99 -12.97 5.76
C SER A 2 -10.12 -11.95 5.02
N VAL A 3 -8.87 -11.82 5.44
CA VAL A 3 -7.87 -11.03 4.71
C VAL A 3 -7.20 -11.94 3.69
N GLN A 4 -7.20 -11.53 2.42
CA GLN A 4 -6.44 -12.19 1.37
C GLN A 4 -5.13 -11.45 1.12
N GLN A 5 -4.02 -12.18 1.06
CA GLN A 5 -2.70 -11.64 0.73
C GLN A 5 -2.29 -12.04 -0.70
N ARG A 6 -1.65 -11.13 -1.42
CA ARG A 6 -1.06 -11.36 -2.75
C ARG A 6 0.27 -10.62 -2.89
N THR A 7 1.13 -11.08 -3.79
CA THR A 7 2.32 -10.33 -4.20
C THR A 7 1.88 -9.07 -4.95
N ALA A 8 2.54 -7.94 -4.71
CA ALA A 8 2.12 -6.69 -5.34
C ALA A 8 2.46 -6.63 -6.83
N ALA A 9 3.52 -7.32 -7.28
CA ALA A 9 3.98 -7.27 -8.67
C ALA A 9 2.88 -7.55 -9.69
N SER A 10 1.97 -8.51 -9.42
CA SER A 10 0.85 -8.83 -10.31
C SER A 10 -0.26 -7.77 -10.35
N SER A 11 -0.27 -6.86 -9.39
CA SER A 11 -1.29 -5.82 -9.25
C SER A 11 -0.75 -4.43 -9.60
N PHE A 12 0.49 -4.31 -10.05
CA PHE A 12 1.11 -3.04 -10.38
C PHE A 12 1.67 -3.04 -11.81
N SER A 13 1.52 -1.90 -12.47
CA SER A 13 2.26 -1.53 -13.68
C SER A 13 3.08 -0.27 -13.42
N GLY A 14 4.11 -0.05 -14.25
CA GLY A 14 5.08 1.03 -14.05
C GLY A 14 6.08 0.72 -12.94
N THR A 15 6.65 -0.48 -12.95
CA THR A 15 7.77 -0.88 -12.09
C THR A 15 9.00 -1.17 -12.93
N ASP A 16 10.20 -0.86 -12.40
CA ASP A 16 11.46 -1.26 -13.03
C ASP A 16 11.78 -2.74 -12.79
N GLY A 17 12.90 -3.23 -13.34
CA GLY A 17 13.32 -4.63 -13.22
C GLY A 17 13.59 -5.11 -11.79
N ALA A 18 13.72 -4.19 -10.82
CA ALA A 18 13.87 -4.50 -9.40
C ALA A 18 12.57 -4.29 -8.60
N GLY A 19 11.49 -3.87 -9.27
CA GLY A 19 10.17 -3.66 -8.69
C GLY A 19 9.93 -2.24 -8.17
N TRP A 20 10.85 -1.29 -8.36
CA TRP A 20 10.64 0.09 -7.92
C TRP A 20 9.65 0.80 -8.82
N LEU A 21 8.73 1.56 -8.24
CA LEU A 21 7.77 2.36 -8.99
C LEU A 21 8.50 3.39 -9.85
N THR A 22 8.15 3.42 -11.13
CA THR A 22 8.52 4.44 -12.09
C THR A 22 7.28 5.22 -12.48
N PHE A 23 7.41 6.52 -12.71
CA PHE A 23 6.27 7.33 -13.13
C PHE A 23 6.13 7.29 -14.65
N PRO A 24 4.94 7.01 -15.21
CA PRO A 24 3.67 6.71 -14.52
C PRO A 24 3.58 5.28 -13.96
N ASN A 25 3.01 5.14 -12.74
CA ASN A 25 2.67 3.86 -12.13
C ASN A 25 1.14 3.70 -11.94
N ARG A 26 0.69 2.46 -11.79
CA ARG A 26 -0.72 2.15 -11.58
C ARG A 26 -0.90 0.84 -10.81
N TYR A 27 -1.62 0.90 -9.70
CA TYR A 27 -2.19 -0.26 -9.04
C TYR A 27 -3.52 -0.66 -9.67
N GLU A 28 -3.71 -1.94 -9.94
CA GLU A 28 -4.96 -2.49 -10.44
C GLU A 28 -5.68 -3.25 -9.33
N CYS A 29 -6.91 -2.81 -9.03
CA CYS A 29 -7.72 -3.45 -8.01
C CYS A 29 -7.96 -4.93 -8.35
N ALA A 30 -7.53 -5.81 -7.44
CA ALA A 30 -7.63 -7.26 -7.58
C ALA A 30 -9.07 -7.79 -7.78
N GLN A 31 -10.10 -7.01 -7.42
CA GLN A 31 -11.51 -7.40 -7.56
C GLN A 31 -12.19 -6.84 -8.81
N CYS A 32 -11.86 -5.62 -9.23
CA CYS A 32 -12.61 -4.94 -10.31
C CYS A 32 -11.74 -4.31 -11.40
N ALA A 33 -10.43 -4.55 -11.36
CA ALA A 33 -9.41 -4.01 -12.27
C ALA A 33 -9.36 -2.47 -12.37
N TYR A 34 -10.01 -1.75 -11.45
CA TYR A 34 -9.93 -0.29 -11.42
C TYR A 34 -8.51 0.16 -11.06
N GLY A 35 -7.99 1.08 -11.84
CA GLY A 35 -6.63 1.60 -11.69
C GLY A 35 -6.53 2.77 -10.73
N VAL A 36 -5.54 2.74 -9.85
CA VAL A 36 -5.18 3.84 -8.94
C VAL A 36 -3.71 4.20 -9.17
N THR A 37 -3.42 5.46 -9.47
CA THR A 37 -2.05 5.97 -9.61
C THR A 37 -1.58 6.55 -8.29
N PHE A 38 -0.34 6.25 -7.89
CA PHE A 38 0.26 6.78 -6.67
C PHE A 38 1.33 7.80 -6.98
N SER A 39 1.12 9.06 -6.56
CA SER A 39 2.15 10.10 -6.61
C SER A 39 3.25 9.89 -5.58
N THR A 40 4.48 10.28 -5.93
CA THR A 40 5.63 10.29 -5.02
C THR A 40 5.31 11.08 -3.75
N ALA A 41 4.56 12.19 -3.88
CA ALA A 41 4.11 12.99 -2.75
C ALA A 41 3.14 12.23 -1.82
N ALA A 42 2.18 11.47 -2.37
CA ALA A 42 1.24 10.68 -1.57
C ALA A 42 1.95 9.53 -0.82
N LEU A 43 2.92 8.88 -1.48
CA LEU A 43 3.72 7.82 -0.87
C LEU A 43 4.68 8.38 0.20
N GLY A 44 5.31 9.52 -0.05
CA GLY A 44 6.17 10.18 0.93
C GLY A 44 5.42 10.67 2.16
N ALA A 45 4.20 11.18 1.99
CA ALA A 45 3.35 11.50 3.13
C ALA A 45 3.01 10.23 3.95
N ALA A 46 2.62 9.14 3.27
CA ALA A 46 2.29 7.87 3.93
C ALA A 46 3.48 7.28 4.69
N SER A 47 4.69 7.34 4.11
CA SER A 47 5.89 6.83 4.77
C SER A 47 6.34 7.73 5.92
N ALA A 48 6.22 9.06 5.82
CA ALA A 48 6.57 9.98 6.90
C ALA A 48 5.73 9.73 8.18
N HIS A 49 4.45 9.39 8.05
CA HIS A 49 3.59 9.08 9.20
C HIS A 49 4.06 7.83 9.99
N ARG A 50 4.74 6.88 9.34
CA ARG A 50 5.31 5.69 10.01
C ARG A 50 6.34 6.08 11.08
N TRP A 51 7.12 7.13 10.85
CA TRP A 51 8.10 7.65 11.80
C TRP A 51 7.45 8.25 13.05
N GLN A 52 6.17 8.61 12.97
CA GLN A 52 5.36 9.07 14.10
C GLN A 52 4.63 7.91 14.79
N GLY A 53 4.84 6.66 14.35
CA GLY A 53 4.09 5.49 14.83
C GLY A 53 2.64 5.45 14.35
N VAL A 54 2.28 6.26 13.35
CA VAL A 54 0.90 6.41 12.86
C VAL A 54 0.77 5.80 11.47
N ARG A 55 -0.27 4.99 11.25
CA ARG A 55 -0.62 4.48 9.91
C ARG A 55 -1.57 5.44 9.21
N VAL A 56 -1.28 5.77 7.95
CA VAL A 56 -2.27 6.48 7.09
C VAL A 56 -3.33 5.48 6.62
N SER A 57 -4.53 5.61 7.17
CA SER A 57 -5.68 4.81 6.75
C SER A 57 -6.76 5.72 6.16
N LYS A 58 -7.12 5.47 4.90
CA LYS A 58 -8.29 6.07 4.24
C LYS A 58 -9.49 5.12 4.26
N LEU A 59 -9.50 4.16 5.18
CA LEU A 59 -10.60 3.23 5.40
C LEU A 59 -11.72 3.90 6.21
N HIS A 60 -12.97 3.48 5.95
CA HIS A 60 -14.11 3.92 6.75
C HIS A 60 -14.19 3.15 8.07
N SER A 61 -14.81 3.73 9.10
CA SER A 61 -14.81 3.27 10.50
C SER A 61 -15.02 1.76 10.71
N LYS A 62 -15.88 1.10 9.93
CA LYS A 62 -16.13 -0.36 10.04
C LYS A 62 -14.95 -1.27 9.64
N PHE A 63 -13.94 -0.72 8.97
CA PHE A 63 -12.71 -1.43 8.58
C PHE A 63 -11.47 -0.90 9.30
N VAL A 64 -11.63 0.11 10.17
CA VAL A 64 -10.56 0.58 11.05
C VAL A 64 -10.19 -0.58 11.96
N GLY A 65 -8.95 -1.04 11.88
CA GLY A 65 -8.48 -2.22 12.61
C GLY A 65 -8.25 -3.46 11.76
N ALA A 66 -8.88 -3.57 10.58
CA ALA A 66 -8.90 -4.81 9.79
C ALA A 66 -7.51 -5.27 9.32
N PHE A 67 -6.55 -4.34 9.23
CA PHE A 67 -5.18 -4.59 8.80
C PHE A 67 -4.15 -4.19 9.85
N ASP A 68 -4.53 -4.05 11.13
CA ASP A 68 -3.60 -3.62 12.18
C ASP A 68 -2.51 -4.67 12.41
N ASP A 69 -2.89 -5.94 12.55
CA ASP A 69 -1.94 -7.05 12.70
C ASP A 69 -1.06 -7.20 11.46
N VAL A 70 -1.65 -7.03 10.27
CA VAL A 70 -0.93 -7.06 8.98
C VAL A 70 0.10 -5.93 8.93
N SER A 71 -0.31 -4.71 9.27
CA SER A 71 0.56 -3.54 9.30
C SER A 71 1.69 -3.73 10.29
N LYS A 72 1.39 -4.21 11.50
CA LYS A 72 2.38 -4.44 12.54
C LYS A 72 3.40 -5.49 12.11
N ALA A 73 2.94 -6.64 11.62
CA ALA A 73 3.81 -7.72 11.19
C ALA A 73 4.67 -7.35 9.97
N PHE A 74 4.09 -6.62 9.00
CA PHE A 74 4.83 -6.20 7.81
C PHE A 74 5.94 -5.20 8.11
N CYS A 75 5.71 -4.28 9.05
CA CYS A 75 6.64 -3.21 9.41
C CYS A 75 7.55 -3.55 10.61
N ASP A 76 7.46 -4.76 11.16
CA ASP A 76 8.16 -5.13 12.39
C ASP A 76 9.69 -5.11 12.16
N GLY A 77 10.40 -4.30 12.94
CA GLY A 77 11.86 -4.16 12.88
C GLY A 77 12.43 -3.50 11.62
N ASP A 78 11.62 -3.15 10.62
CA ASP A 78 12.08 -2.56 9.35
C ASP A 78 11.60 -1.10 9.20
N PRO A 79 12.50 -0.10 9.36
CA PRO A 79 12.13 1.31 9.25
C PRO A 79 11.82 1.74 7.81
N GLU A 80 12.24 0.97 6.82
CA GLU A 80 12.00 1.27 5.41
C GLU A 80 10.65 0.74 4.92
N ARG A 81 9.87 0.08 5.79
CA ARG A 81 8.56 -0.45 5.46
C ARG A 81 7.42 0.37 6.05
N PHE A 82 6.41 0.57 5.22
CA PHE A 82 5.16 1.20 5.62
C PHE A 82 3.98 0.60 4.85
N VAL A 83 2.77 0.87 5.33
CA VAL A 83 1.54 0.47 4.63
C VAL A 83 0.68 1.67 4.29
N LEU A 84 -0.12 1.54 3.24
CA LEU A 84 -1.15 2.50 2.87
C LEU A 84 -2.48 1.77 2.68
N ASP A 85 -3.50 2.19 3.43
CA ASP A 85 -4.84 1.62 3.32
C ASP A 85 -5.83 2.56 2.65
N PHE A 86 -6.70 2.00 1.80
CA PHE A 86 -7.75 2.73 1.11
C PHE A 86 -8.87 1.79 0.66
N HIS A 87 -10.05 2.35 0.39
CA HIS A 87 -11.08 1.64 -0.35
C HIS A 87 -10.85 1.80 -1.85
N CYS A 88 -10.99 0.70 -2.61
CA CYS A 88 -11.07 0.82 -4.06
C CYS A 88 -12.20 1.79 -4.45
N PRO A 89 -11.92 2.85 -5.22
CA PRO A 89 -12.94 3.84 -5.57
C PRO A 89 -14.14 3.29 -6.35
N LYS A 90 -13.96 2.15 -7.04
CA LYS A 90 -15.01 1.55 -7.88
C LYS A 90 -15.84 0.48 -7.17
N CYS A 91 -15.21 -0.45 -6.44
CA CYS A 91 -15.91 -1.58 -5.82
C CYS A 91 -15.90 -1.56 -4.29
N ALA A 92 -15.32 -0.52 -3.68
CA ALA A 92 -15.24 -0.32 -2.23
C ALA A 92 -14.55 -1.42 -1.42
N ILE A 93 -13.89 -2.40 -2.05
CA ILE A 93 -13.06 -3.38 -1.34
C ILE A 93 -12.00 -2.65 -0.50
N ALA A 94 -11.86 -3.04 0.77
CA ALA A 94 -10.81 -2.52 1.63
C ALA A 94 -9.47 -3.11 1.17
N THR A 95 -8.50 -2.24 0.88
CA THR A 95 -7.20 -2.61 0.34
C THR A 95 -6.11 -1.98 1.19
N THR A 96 -5.09 -2.79 1.53
CA THR A 96 -3.84 -2.34 2.12
C THR A 96 -2.70 -2.74 1.21
N ILE A 97 -1.75 -1.83 0.98
CA ILE A 97 -0.55 -2.13 0.20
C ILE A 97 0.66 -1.85 1.08
N GLY A 98 1.55 -2.83 1.16
CA GLY A 98 2.83 -2.74 1.85
C GLY A 98 3.91 -2.30 0.90
N PHE A 99 4.62 -1.24 1.27
CA PHE A 99 5.70 -0.66 0.50
C PHE A 99 7.00 -0.75 1.28
N GLU A 100 8.08 -0.90 0.54
CA GLU A 100 9.43 -0.56 0.97
C GLU A 100 9.82 0.78 0.34
N GLN A 101 10.55 1.62 1.07
CA GLN A 101 11.13 2.84 0.55
C GLN A 101 12.66 2.75 0.51
N TYR A 102 13.29 3.59 -0.32
CA TYR A 102 14.74 3.73 -0.37
C TYR A 102 15.11 5.17 -0.70
N GLU A 103 15.89 5.81 0.15
CA GLU A 103 16.45 7.13 -0.14
C GLU A 103 17.60 7.00 -1.15
N PHE A 104 17.49 7.70 -2.28
CA PHE A 104 18.48 7.62 -3.35
C PHE A 104 19.16 8.95 -3.69
N HIS A 105 18.63 10.10 -3.24
CA HIS A 105 19.28 11.40 -3.41
C HIS A 105 18.67 12.51 -2.53
N MET A 106 19.36 12.99 -1.49
CA MET A 106 19.00 14.19 -0.70
C MET A 106 17.48 14.34 -0.45
N ALA A 107 16.88 13.41 0.29
CA ALA A 107 15.43 13.34 0.56
C ALA A 107 14.51 12.96 -0.63
N ALA A 108 15.07 12.48 -1.75
CA ALA A 108 14.31 11.79 -2.79
C ALA A 108 14.24 10.28 -2.48
N TYR A 109 13.02 9.74 -2.52
CA TYR A 109 12.72 8.35 -2.19
C TYR A 109 12.15 7.60 -3.39
N LYS A 110 12.57 6.35 -3.54
CA LYS A 110 11.88 5.35 -4.36
C LYS A 110 11.00 4.50 -3.48
N TYR A 111 9.95 3.95 -4.09
CA TYR A 111 9.00 3.08 -3.40
C TYR A 111 8.80 1.80 -4.19
N ARG A 112 8.81 0.68 -3.51
CA ARG A 112 8.60 -0.65 -4.08
C ARG A 112 7.41 -1.31 -3.40
N PRO A 113 6.31 -1.59 -4.11
CA PRO A 113 5.22 -2.33 -3.54
C PRO A 113 5.64 -3.80 -3.39
N LEU A 114 5.42 -4.37 -2.21
CA LEU A 114 5.81 -5.75 -1.90
C LEU A 114 4.59 -6.67 -1.84
N LEU A 115 3.57 -6.26 -1.08
CA LEU A 115 2.38 -7.06 -0.80
C LEU A 115 1.11 -6.22 -0.90
N VAL A 116 0.02 -6.88 -1.29
CA VAL A 116 -1.32 -6.33 -1.30
C VAL A 116 -2.21 -7.22 -0.45
N TRP A 117 -2.96 -6.61 0.45
CA TRP A 117 -4.00 -7.26 1.23
C TRP A 117 -5.36 -6.69 0.90
N THR A 118 -6.36 -7.56 0.85
CA THR A 118 -7.75 -7.14 0.66
C THR A 118 -8.66 -7.79 1.67
N ALA A 119 -9.70 -7.05 2.07
CA ALA A 119 -10.74 -7.54 2.96
C ALA A 119 -12.11 -7.14 2.41
N ASN A 120 -13.02 -8.11 2.34
CA ASN A 120 -14.41 -7.89 1.98
C ASN A 120 -15.31 -7.99 3.21
N THR A 121 -16.34 -7.15 3.27
CA THR A 121 -17.41 -7.24 4.28
C THR A 121 -18.55 -8.17 3.88
N TYR A 122 -18.58 -8.70 2.66
CA TYR A 122 -19.65 -9.58 2.20
C TYR A 122 -19.16 -11.03 2.10
N PRO A 123 -19.91 -11.99 2.66
CA PRO A 123 -19.69 -13.42 2.44
C PRO A 123 -19.94 -13.82 0.99
#